data_AF-A0A5E3XG98-F1
#
_entry.id   AF-A0A5E3XG98-F1
#
_cell.length_a   1.000
_cell.length_b   1.000
_cell.length_c   1.000
_cell.angle_alpha   90.00
_cell.angle_beta   90.00
_cell.angle_gamma   90.00
#
_symmetry.space_group_name_H-M   'P 1'
#
loop_
_entity.id
_entity.type
_entity.pdbx_description
1 polymer ?
#
loop_
_entity_poly.entity_id
_entity_poly.type
_entity_poly.pdbx_seq_one_letter_code
_entity_poly.pdbx_strand_id
1 'polypeptide(L)'
;MSYSRCSIADNDVTYRPMSSLFTLELPYKPPSSPLGRMLWRWRMWVEITLGASVLSPGEKIAFMMVWALILSLLAYAAVVIIPAALIAAHARTLFYVFGEVGSQRLQVLHKPVAGWVHAIAVASQGVVARAHNATATAGL
;
A
#
# COMPACT_ATOMS: atom_id res chain seq x y z
N MET A 1 14.57 28.67 65.88
CA MET A 1 14.65 29.53 64.68
C MET A 1 15.17 28.68 63.53
N SER A 2 14.29 28.25 62.63
CA SER A 2 14.65 27.50 61.42
C SER A 2 13.78 28.04 60.30
N TYR A 3 14.40 28.67 59.31
CA TYR A 3 13.72 29.37 58.24
C TYR A 3 13.34 28.39 57.13
N SER A 4 12.07 28.43 56.73
CA SER A 4 11.57 27.90 55.47
C SER A 4 12.38 28.46 54.28
N ARG A 5 12.82 27.57 53.37
CA ARG A 5 13.05 27.95 51.97
C ARG A 5 12.17 27.09 51.08
N CYS A 6 11.28 27.78 50.38
CA CYS A 6 10.62 27.35 49.17
C CYS A 6 11.71 26.97 48.14
N SER A 7 11.77 25.70 47.74
CA SER A 7 12.57 25.27 46.61
C SER A 7 11.72 25.47 45.36
N ILE A 8 11.79 26.69 44.83
CA ILE A 8 11.41 27.02 43.46
C ILE A 8 12.22 26.09 42.54
N ALA A 9 11.53 25.11 41.95
CA ALA A 9 12.03 24.38 40.80
C ALA A 9 11.92 25.33 39.61
N ASP A 10 13.01 26.08 39.45
CA ASP A 10 13.37 26.82 38.25
C ASP A 10 13.63 25.80 37.13
N ASN A 11 12.70 25.71 36.19
CA ASN A 11 12.95 25.18 34.86
C ASN A 11 12.29 26.12 33.84
N ASP A 12 12.78 27.36 33.85
CA ASP A 12 12.61 28.33 32.77
C ASP A 12 13.87 28.26 31.88
N VAL A 13 13.85 27.33 30.92
CA VAL A 13 14.81 27.32 29.80
C VAL A 13 14.01 27.46 28.50
N THR A 14 13.69 28.72 28.22
CA THR A 14 13.95 29.40 26.95
C THR A 14 13.67 28.61 25.67
N TYR A 15 12.50 28.87 25.09
CA TYR A 15 12.13 28.62 23.71
C TYR A 15 13.25 29.05 22.73
N ARG A 16 13.74 28.12 21.90
CA ARG A 16 14.42 28.43 20.62
C ARG A 16 13.43 28.16 19.47
N PRO A 17 12.80 29.20 18.90
CA PRO A 17 11.73 29.05 17.93
C PRO A 17 12.32 28.96 16.52
N MET A 18 12.75 27.77 16.07
CA MET A 18 12.82 27.42 14.64
C MET A 18 12.83 25.90 14.37
N SER A 19 12.61 25.05 15.38
CA SER A 19 12.39 23.61 15.21
C SER A 19 10.91 23.19 15.34
N SER A 20 9.98 24.15 15.41
CA SER A 20 8.58 23.91 15.84
C SER A 20 7.51 24.18 14.77
N LEU A 21 7.86 24.43 13.51
CA LEU A 21 6.84 24.70 12.48
C LEU A 21 6.32 23.42 11.81
N PHE A 22 7.13 22.36 11.76
CA PHE A 22 6.72 21.03 11.27
C PHE A 22 6.81 19.93 12.32
N THR A 23 7.20 20.27 13.56
CA THR A 23 7.17 19.35 14.71
C THR A 23 5.85 19.54 15.43
N LEU A 24 4.80 18.97 14.83
CA LEU A 24 3.53 18.72 15.49
C LEU A 24 3.79 17.77 16.67
N GLU A 25 4.12 18.32 17.85
CA GLU A 25 4.13 17.63 19.15
C GLU A 25 2.70 17.22 19.55
N LEU A 26 2.02 16.44 18.70
CA LEU A 26 0.95 15.59 19.18
C LEU A 26 1.64 14.33 19.69
N PRO A 27 1.40 13.87 20.93
CA PRO A 27 1.88 12.58 21.37
C PRO A 27 1.27 11.52 20.43
N TYR A 28 2.02 11.13 19.39
CA TYR A 28 1.63 10.22 18.31
C TYR A 28 1.64 8.78 18.80
N LYS A 29 1.14 8.57 20.02
CA LYS A 29 1.00 7.26 20.63
C LYS A 29 -0.42 6.80 20.36
N PRO A 30 -0.62 5.64 19.69
CA PRO A 30 -1.96 5.10 19.55
C PRO A 30 -2.55 4.88 20.95
N PRO A 31 -3.80 5.32 21.21
CA PRO A 31 -4.43 5.11 22.51
C PRO A 31 -4.58 3.61 22.79
N SER A 32 -4.51 3.21 24.06
CA SER A 32 -4.53 1.79 24.47
C SER A 32 -5.85 1.09 24.15
N SER A 33 -6.95 1.83 24.05
CA SER A 33 -8.28 1.28 23.76
C SER A 33 -8.41 0.82 22.30
N PRO A 34 -9.17 -0.26 22.02
CA PRO A 34 -9.37 -0.76 20.66
C PRO A 34 -10.13 0.24 19.77
N LEU A 35 -11.18 0.87 20.30
CA LEU A 35 -11.93 1.93 19.62
C LEU A 35 -11.06 3.16 19.37
N GLY A 36 -10.24 3.55 20.35
CA GLY A 36 -9.30 4.66 20.18
C GLY A 36 -8.30 4.41 19.06
N ARG A 37 -7.78 3.18 18.92
CA ARG A 37 -6.91 2.80 17.80
C ARG A 37 -7.59 2.90 16.45
N MET A 38 -8.86 2.53 16.36
CA MET A 38 -9.62 2.60 15.12
C MET A 38 -9.86 4.06 14.71
N LEU A 39 -10.33 4.89 15.63
CA LEU A 39 -10.49 6.34 15.43
C LEU A 39 -9.15 7.02 15.09
N TRP A 40 -8.06 6.62 15.72
CA TRP A 40 -6.72 7.11 15.43
C TRP A 40 -6.27 6.78 14.01
N ARG A 41 -6.50 5.53 13.55
CA ARG A 41 -6.20 5.14 12.16
C ARG A 41 -7.03 5.96 11.17
N TRP A 42 -8.31 6.12 11.43
CA TRP A 42 -9.20 6.92 10.58
C TRP A 42 -8.72 8.37 10.48
N ARG A 43 -8.32 8.97 11.61
CA ARG A 43 -7.75 10.32 11.63
C ARG A 43 -6.50 10.42 10.76
N MET A 44 -5.57 9.47 10.89
CA MET A 44 -4.34 9.47 10.07
C MET A 44 -4.64 9.32 8.58
N TRP A 45 -5.58 8.46 8.21
CA TRP A 45 -6.03 8.32 6.83
C TRP A 45 -6.61 9.63 6.28
N VAL A 46 -7.44 10.32 7.06
CA VAL A 46 -7.98 11.64 6.69
C VAL A 46 -6.86 12.68 6.58
N GLU A 47 -5.94 12.74 7.55
CA GLU A 47 -4.82 13.71 7.52
C GLU A 47 -3.92 13.52 6.30
N ILE A 48 -3.59 12.28 5.94
CA ILE A 48 -2.74 11.97 4.77
C ILE A 48 -3.47 12.31 3.45
N THR A 49 -4.75 11.96 3.34
CA THR A 49 -5.53 12.21 2.12
C THR A 49 -5.90 13.68 1.95
N LEU A 50 -6.16 14.39 3.05
CA LEU A 50 -6.39 15.84 3.05
C LEU A 50 -5.09 16.60 2.78
N GLY A 51 -3.95 16.15 3.31
CA GLY A 51 -2.63 16.68 2.92
C GLY A 51 -2.40 16.58 1.42
N ALA A 52 -2.80 15.47 0.79
CA ALA A 52 -2.75 15.32 -0.65
C ALA A 52 -3.74 16.24 -1.42
N SER A 53 -4.77 16.78 -0.76
CA SER A 53 -5.73 17.71 -1.39
C SER A 53 -5.22 19.14 -1.51
N VAL A 54 -4.24 19.52 -0.68
CA VAL A 54 -3.63 20.88 -0.64
C VAL A 54 -2.49 21.03 -1.65
N LEU A 55 -2.05 19.93 -2.27
CA LEU A 55 -1.02 19.94 -3.32
C LEU A 55 -1.42 20.82 -4.50
N SER A 56 -0.42 21.45 -5.13
CA SER A 56 -0.66 22.21 -6.36
C SER A 56 -1.22 21.29 -7.46
N PRO A 57 -1.97 21.82 -8.46
CA PRO A 57 -2.63 20.99 -9.46
C PRO A 57 -1.67 20.05 -10.22
N GLY A 58 -0.45 20.50 -10.50
CA GLY A 58 0.57 19.68 -11.17
C GLY A 58 1.11 18.56 -10.30
N GLU A 59 1.42 18.85 -9.03
CA GLU A 59 1.91 17.84 -8.07
C GLU A 59 0.83 16.81 -7.74
N LYS A 60 -0.43 17.22 -7.71
CA LYS A 60 -1.57 16.31 -7.52
C LYS A 60 -1.64 15.27 -8.64
N ILE A 61 -1.40 15.67 -9.89
CA ILE A 61 -1.36 14.73 -11.02
C ILE A 61 -0.21 13.74 -10.83
N ALA A 62 0.99 14.20 -10.48
CA ALA A 62 2.14 13.33 -10.24
C ALA A 62 1.87 12.34 -9.10
N PHE A 63 1.30 12.81 -7.98
CA PHE A 63 0.92 11.97 -6.85
C PHE A 63 -0.10 10.89 -7.25
N MET A 64 -1.14 11.27 -8.01
CA MET A 64 -2.16 10.32 -8.48
C MET A 64 -1.58 9.29 -9.44
N MET A 65 -0.62 9.66 -10.29
CA MET A 65 0.08 8.73 -11.19
C MET A 65 0.90 7.70 -10.41
N VAL A 66 1.66 8.14 -9.40
CA VAL A 66 2.43 7.23 -8.53
C VAL A 66 1.50 6.30 -7.78
N TRP A 67 0.41 6.82 -7.21
CA TRP A 67 -0.58 6.03 -6.50
C TRP A 67 -1.26 5.00 -7.41
N ALA A 68 -1.66 5.40 -8.62
CA ALA A 68 -2.23 4.50 -9.62
C ALA A 68 -1.23 3.42 -10.06
N LEU A 69 0.06 3.76 -10.19
CA LEU A 69 1.10 2.79 -10.52
C LEU A 69 1.27 1.74 -9.41
N ILE A 70 1.34 2.18 -8.15
CA ILE A 70 1.46 1.27 -7.00
C ILE A 70 0.22 0.37 -6.91
N LEU A 71 -0.98 0.94 -7.00
CA LEU A 71 -2.23 0.18 -6.93
C LEU A 71 -2.39 -0.78 -8.11
N SER A 72 -1.97 -0.40 -9.31
CA SER A 72 -2.02 -1.30 -10.47
C SER A 72 -1.03 -2.45 -10.35
N LEU A 73 0.19 -2.20 -9.81
CA LEU A 73 1.14 -3.27 -9.48
C LEU A 73 0.57 -4.20 -8.40
N LEU A 74 -0.08 -3.65 -7.37
CA LEU A 74 -0.67 -4.45 -6.31
C LEU A 74 -1.85 -5.28 -6.84
N ALA A 75 -2.71 -4.69 -7.67
CA ALA A 75 -3.80 -5.40 -8.34
C ALA A 75 -3.27 -6.50 -9.26
N TYR A 76 -2.22 -6.24 -10.03
CA TYR A 76 -1.54 -7.23 -10.85
C TYR A 76 -1.00 -8.38 -10.01
N ALA A 77 -0.29 -8.08 -8.92
CA ALA A 77 0.20 -9.09 -7.99
C ALA A 77 -0.96 -9.90 -7.38
N ALA A 78 -2.07 -9.26 -7.04
CA ALA A 78 -3.24 -9.92 -6.49
C ALA A 78 -3.91 -10.88 -7.47
N VAL A 79 -4.00 -10.50 -8.75
CA VAL A 79 -4.66 -11.31 -9.78
C VAL A 79 -3.74 -12.42 -10.32
N VAL A 80 -2.43 -12.17 -10.39
CA VAL A 80 -1.49 -13.12 -11.03
C VAL A 80 -0.73 -13.96 -10.01
N ILE A 81 -0.15 -13.33 -8.98
CA ILE A 81 0.79 -13.98 -8.06
C ILE A 81 0.04 -14.72 -6.95
N ILE A 82 -0.97 -14.11 -6.35
CA ILE A 82 -1.72 -14.71 -5.24
C ILE A 82 -2.37 -16.06 -5.63
N PRO A 83 -3.13 -16.19 -6.74
CA PRO A 83 -3.73 -17.48 -7.07
C PRO A 83 -2.69 -18.57 -7.38
N ALA A 84 -1.57 -18.21 -8.02
CA ALA A 84 -0.48 -19.15 -8.27
C ALA A 84 0.13 -19.66 -6.94
N ALA A 85 0.37 -18.76 -5.99
CA ALA A 85 0.86 -19.11 -4.67
C ALA A 85 -0.15 -19.96 -3.87
N LEU A 86 -1.45 -19.66 -3.99
CA LEU A 86 -2.51 -20.37 -3.29
C LEU A 86 -2.65 -21.82 -3.80
N ILE A 87 -2.59 -22.03 -5.11
CA ILE A 87 -2.61 -23.36 -5.73
C ILE A 87 -1.41 -24.20 -5.26
N ALA A 88 -0.21 -23.60 -5.22
CA ALA A 88 0.99 -24.28 -4.76
C ALA A 88 0.95 -24.58 -3.24
N ALA A 89 0.38 -23.69 -2.43
CA ALA A 89 0.21 -23.89 -1.00
C ALA A 89 -0.85 -24.96 -0.69
N HIS A 90 -1.95 -24.99 -1.44
CA HIS A 90 -3.05 -25.96 -1.28
C HIS A 90 -2.56 -27.41 -1.34
N ALA A 91 -1.68 -27.71 -2.30
CA ALA A 91 -1.05 -29.02 -2.43
C ALA A 91 -0.30 -29.46 -1.15
N ARG A 92 0.45 -28.54 -0.56
CA ARG A 92 1.25 -28.78 0.65
C ARG A 92 0.35 -28.90 1.88
N THR A 93 -0.69 -28.08 1.99
CA THR A 93 -1.64 -28.16 3.10
C THR A 93 -2.41 -29.48 3.09
N LEU A 94 -2.82 -29.98 1.92
CA LEU A 94 -3.49 -31.27 1.82
C LEU A 94 -2.58 -32.43 2.24
N PHE A 95 -1.28 -32.36 1.91
CA PHE A 95 -0.31 -33.35 2.38
C PHE A 95 -0.22 -33.37 3.91
N TYR A 96 -0.13 -32.20 4.56
CA TYR A 96 -0.04 -32.12 6.02
C TYR A 96 -1.34 -32.51 6.73
N VAL A 97 -2.51 -32.30 6.11
CA VAL A 97 -3.80 -32.60 6.72
C VAL A 97 -4.24 -34.05 6.48
N PHE A 98 -4.05 -34.58 5.27
CA PHE A 98 -4.61 -35.87 4.85
C PHE A 98 -3.56 -36.97 4.62
N GLY A 99 -2.27 -36.64 4.58
CA GLY A 99 -1.18 -37.62 4.50
C GLY A 99 -1.03 -38.38 3.16
N GLU A 100 -1.93 -38.22 2.19
CA GLU A 100 -1.89 -38.96 0.93
C GLU A 100 -1.17 -38.22 -0.22
N VAL A 101 -0.22 -38.92 -0.86
CA VAL A 101 0.63 -38.42 -1.95
C VAL A 101 -0.06 -38.61 -3.30
N GLY A 102 -0.96 -37.71 -3.66
CA GLY A 102 -1.56 -37.64 -4.99
C GLY A 102 -0.72 -36.84 -5.99
N SER A 103 0.52 -37.25 -6.29
CA SER A 103 1.42 -36.55 -7.22
C SER A 103 0.82 -36.32 -8.62
N GLN A 104 -0.12 -37.16 -9.05
CA GLN A 104 -0.82 -37.04 -10.33
C GLN A 104 -1.96 -36.00 -10.36
N ARG A 105 -2.65 -35.71 -9.24
CA ARG A 105 -3.75 -34.71 -9.21
C ARG A 105 -3.21 -33.26 -9.24
N LEU A 106 -2.00 -33.05 -8.75
CA LEU A 106 -1.37 -31.73 -8.69
C LEU A 106 -0.91 -31.21 -10.06
N GLN A 107 -0.52 -32.09 -10.98
CA GLN A 107 -0.09 -31.70 -12.33
C GLN A 107 -1.25 -31.20 -13.22
N VAL A 108 -2.48 -31.65 -12.97
CA VAL A 108 -3.67 -31.21 -13.72
C VAL A 108 -4.06 -29.76 -13.36
N LEU A 109 -3.78 -29.33 -12.13
CA LEU A 109 -4.13 -28.00 -11.64
C LEU A 109 -3.14 -26.89 -12.07
N HIS A 110 -1.95 -27.23 -12.58
CA HIS A 110 -0.93 -26.26 -13.00
C HIS A 110 -1.11 -25.75 -14.45
N LYS A 111 -1.91 -26.45 -15.27
CA LYS A 111 -2.15 -26.08 -16.68
C LYS A 111 -3.01 -24.83 -16.94
N PRO A 112 -4.01 -24.44 -16.12
CA PRO A 112 -4.84 -23.28 -16.44
C PRO A 112 -4.15 -21.94 -16.19
N VAL A 113 -3.17 -21.87 -15.27
CA VAL A 113 -2.52 -20.59 -14.90
C VAL A 113 -1.65 -20.04 -16.04
N ALA A 114 -0.96 -20.92 -16.77
CA ALA A 114 -0.14 -20.53 -17.91
C ALA A 114 -0.98 -19.94 -19.07
N GLY A 115 -2.19 -20.47 -19.30
CA GLY A 115 -3.07 -19.99 -20.37
C GLY A 115 -3.62 -18.58 -20.14
N TRP A 116 -3.95 -18.24 -18.89
CA TRP A 116 -4.50 -16.92 -18.55
C TRP A 116 -3.46 -15.80 -18.63
N VAL A 117 -2.23 -16.05 -18.17
CA VAL A 117 -1.13 -15.07 -18.29
C VAL A 117 -0.78 -14.83 -19.77
N HIS A 118 -0.81 -15.89 -20.59
CA HIS A 118 -0.55 -15.75 -22.02
C HIS A 118 -1.65 -14.96 -22.74
N ALA A 119 -2.92 -15.16 -22.36
CA ALA A 119 -4.05 -14.41 -22.90
C ALA A 119 -3.98 -12.91 -22.58
N ILE A 120 -3.57 -12.53 -21.37
CA ILE A 120 -3.40 -11.12 -20.98
C ILE A 120 -2.22 -10.49 -21.72
N ALA A 121 -1.11 -11.22 -21.88
CA ALA A 121 0.06 -10.75 -22.63
C ALA A 121 -0.26 -10.54 -24.12
N VAL A 122 -1.06 -11.42 -24.74
CA VAL A 122 -1.52 -11.25 -26.12
C VAL A 122 -2.50 -10.08 -26.25
N ALA A 123 -3.41 -9.92 -25.28
CA ALA A 123 -4.37 -8.82 -25.29
C ALA A 123 -3.70 -7.44 -25.16
N SER A 124 -2.63 -7.31 -24.37
CA SER A 124 -1.90 -6.05 -24.23
C SER A 124 -1.11 -5.68 -25.49
N GLN A 125 -0.52 -6.66 -26.18
CA GLN A 125 0.17 -6.44 -27.46
C GLN A 125 -0.79 -5.99 -28.58
N GLY A 126 -2.03 -6.49 -28.58
CA GLY A 126 -3.04 -6.09 -29.57
C GLY A 126 -3.47 -4.63 -29.45
N VAL A 127 -3.52 -4.07 -28.24
CA VAL A 127 -3.84 -2.64 -28.02
C VAL A 127 -2.72 -1.73 -28.55
N VAL A 128 -1.46 -2.13 -28.33
CA VAL A 128 -0.29 -1.38 -28.82
C VAL A 128 -0.22 -1.41 -30.36
N ALA A 129 -0.43 -2.57 -30.97
CA ALA A 129 -0.48 -2.69 -32.43
C ALA A 129 -1.58 -1.84 -33.08
N ARG A 130 -2.74 -1.72 -32.41
CA ARG A 130 -3.85 -0.88 -32.88
C ARG A 130 -3.55 0.62 -32.77
N ALA A 131 -2.79 1.03 -31.76
CA ALA A 131 -2.38 2.43 -31.59
C ALA A 131 -1.42 2.88 -32.70
N HIS A 132 -0.46 2.03 -33.10
CA HIS A 132 0.49 2.35 -34.18
C HIS A 132 -0.21 2.55 -35.55
N ASN A 133 -1.25 1.77 -35.83
CA ASN A 133 -1.99 1.89 -37.10
C ASN A 133 -2.92 3.12 -37.14
N ALA A 134 -3.41 3.60 -35.99
CA ALA A 134 -4.22 4.81 -35.91
C ALA A 134 -3.41 6.08 -36.18
N THR A 135 -2.14 6.12 -35.77
CA THR A 135 -1.25 7.26 -36.04
C THR A 135 -0.81 7.31 -37.52
N ALA A 136 -0.67 6.16 -38.17
CA ALA A 136 -0.30 6.07 -39.58
C ALA A 136 -1.42 6.53 -40.55
N THR A 137 -2.68 6.50 -40.11
CA THR A 137 -3.85 6.88 -40.93
C THR A 137 -4.28 8.33 -40.76
N ALA A 138 -3.78 9.03 -39.73
CA ALA A 138 -4.07 10.45 -39.47
C ALA A 138 -3.06 11.44 -40.11
N GLY A 139 -2.05 10.93 -40.83
CA GLY A 139 -0.96 11.70 -41.44
C GLY A 139 -1.02 11.85 -42.97
N LEU A 140 -2.16 11.53 -43.60
CA LEU A 140 -2.47 11.75 -45.02
C LEU A 140 -3.62 12.75 -45.13
#